data_AF-A0A161SR48-F1
#
_entry.id   AF-A0A161SR48-F1
#
_cell.length_a   1.000
_cell.length_b   1.000
_cell.length_c   1.000
_cell.angle_alpha   90.00
_cell.angle_beta   90.00
_cell.angle_gamma   90.00
#
_symmetry.space_group_name_H-M   'P 1'
#
loop_
_entity.id
_entity.type
_entity.pdbx_description
1 polymer ?
#
loop_
_entity_poly.entity_id
_entity_poly.type
_entity_poly.pdbx_seq_one_letter_code
_entity_poly.pdbx_strand_id
1 'polypeptide(L)'
;MKKILIAGIGAGALVAFGAVAPATASEQNAMLSVLHGIPDTPVDVYVNDELTLDDFQPGDLAGPLELPAGTYSVVLAAPDSTDASEPVLGPIDLPLEAGGNYTAVAHLDADGAPTANLFTNDVSDIAAGEGRLTVRHVAAAPPVDILAGGEAVISNLANPDEQTLNLPAGTVEASVAATGTTDPVLGPAPVDVAEGTLTIVYAWGSLEDENLDLAVQTISGMHSSPDGVPAGSAGLVATNAPEQQFGIWATAGLAILAAIALAAAAARKAVTAKAER
;
A
#
# COMPACT_ATOMS: atom_id res chain seq x y z
N MET A 1 61.28 -38.82 -13.91
CA MET A 1 62.39 -38.00 -13.38
C MET A 1 61.86 -37.18 -12.22
N LYS A 2 62.67 -37.14 -11.15
CA LYS A 2 62.45 -36.56 -9.82
C LYS A 2 62.67 -35.03 -9.84
N LYS A 3 61.80 -34.28 -9.13
CA LYS A 3 62.08 -33.30 -8.05
C LYS A 3 61.39 -31.93 -8.23
N ILE A 4 60.42 -31.58 -7.38
CA ILE A 4 60.46 -30.82 -6.09
C ILE A 4 61.02 -29.37 -6.15
N LEU A 5 60.20 -28.44 -5.61
CA LEU A 5 60.50 -27.28 -4.73
C LEU A 5 60.31 -25.84 -5.26
N ILE A 6 59.29 -25.18 -4.68
CA ILE A 6 59.30 -23.96 -3.83
C ILE A 6 59.74 -22.59 -4.41
N ALA A 7 58.98 -21.57 -3.93
CA ALA A 7 59.24 -20.12 -3.84
C ALA A 7 58.72 -19.27 -5.02
N GLY A 8 58.03 -18.15 -4.81
CA GLY A 8 57.87 -17.39 -3.58
C GLY A 8 56.83 -16.27 -3.70
N ILE A 9 56.53 -15.75 -2.51
CA ILE A 9 55.60 -14.68 -2.15
C ILE A 9 55.97 -13.38 -2.85
N GLY A 10 55.00 -12.77 -3.54
CA GLY A 10 55.04 -11.38 -3.99
C GLY A 10 53.74 -10.68 -3.58
N ALA A 11 53.77 -10.03 -2.42
CA ALA A 11 52.73 -9.11 -1.98
C ALA A 11 52.72 -7.86 -2.87
N GLY A 12 51.55 -7.38 -3.27
CA GLY A 12 51.43 -6.14 -4.04
C GLY A 12 50.00 -5.78 -4.43
N ALA A 13 49.26 -5.23 -3.47
CA ALA A 13 48.09 -4.35 -3.63
C ALA A 13 47.04 -4.72 -4.70
N LEU A 14 46.05 -5.55 -4.32
CA LEU A 14 44.72 -5.43 -4.91
C LEU A 14 44.07 -4.18 -4.34
N VAL A 15 44.10 -3.09 -5.11
CA VAL A 15 43.19 -1.96 -4.90
C VAL A 15 41.79 -2.48 -5.19
N ALA A 16 41.08 -2.88 -4.15
CA ALA A 16 39.64 -3.02 -4.21
C ALA A 16 39.08 -1.60 -4.40
N PHE A 17 38.90 -1.19 -5.65
CA PHE A 17 38.00 -0.10 -5.97
C PHE A 17 36.62 -0.56 -5.46
N GLY A 18 36.23 -0.05 -4.29
CA GLY A 18 34.85 -0.08 -3.88
C GLY A 18 34.08 0.67 -4.94
N ALA A 19 33.44 -0.07 -5.84
CA ALA A 19 32.37 0.47 -6.65
C ALA A 19 31.29 0.87 -5.65
N VAL A 20 31.31 2.13 -5.22
CA VAL A 20 30.11 2.80 -4.75
C VAL A 20 29.24 2.87 -6.00
N ALA A 21 28.49 1.81 -6.26
CA ALA A 21 27.37 1.91 -7.18
C ALA A 21 26.54 3.09 -6.63
N PRO A 22 26.20 4.10 -7.44
CA PRO A 22 25.19 5.05 -7.01
C PRO A 22 24.00 4.20 -6.62
N ALA A 23 23.58 4.29 -5.37
CA ALA A 23 22.22 3.91 -5.03
C ALA A 23 21.38 4.79 -5.95
N THR A 24 20.84 4.22 -7.01
CA THR A 24 19.71 4.81 -7.71
C THR A 24 18.66 4.91 -6.63
N ALA A 25 18.53 6.08 -6.01
CA ALA A 25 17.26 6.49 -5.46
C ALA A 25 16.29 6.17 -6.60
N SER A 26 15.37 5.25 -6.35
CA SER A 26 14.21 5.14 -7.21
C SER A 26 13.71 6.57 -7.37
N GLU A 27 13.80 7.15 -8.57
CA GLU A 27 13.15 8.42 -8.89
C GLU A 27 11.65 8.12 -8.77
N GLN A 28 11.15 8.12 -7.54
CA GLN A 28 9.75 7.84 -7.26
C GLN A 28 9.03 9.13 -7.65
N ASN A 29 8.35 9.08 -8.79
CA ASN A 29 7.45 10.15 -9.19
C ASN A 29 6.35 10.30 -8.12
N ALA A 30 5.90 11.53 -7.92
CA ALA A 30 4.67 11.82 -7.20
C ALA A 30 3.47 11.47 -8.10
N MET A 31 2.37 11.07 -7.48
CA MET A 31 1.08 10.87 -8.12
C MET A 31 0.19 12.05 -7.78
N LEU A 32 -0.27 12.80 -8.78
CA LEU A 32 -1.17 13.93 -8.59
C LEU A 32 -2.51 13.66 -9.27
N SER A 33 -3.58 13.63 -8.49
CA SER A 33 -4.95 13.76 -8.99
C SER A 33 -5.44 15.19 -8.78
N VAL A 34 -6.42 15.61 -9.59
CA VAL A 34 -7.05 16.92 -9.46
C VAL A 34 -8.57 16.78 -9.44
N LEU A 35 -9.22 17.54 -8.57
CA LEU A 35 -10.68 17.65 -8.48
C LEU A 35 -11.07 19.10 -8.63
N HIS A 36 -12.07 19.37 -9.47
CA HIS A 36 -12.69 20.69 -9.55
C HIS A 36 -14.02 20.69 -8.82
N GLY A 37 -14.11 21.46 -7.73
CA GLY A 37 -15.26 21.55 -6.84
C GLY A 37 -15.77 22.98 -6.66
N ILE A 38 -15.52 23.86 -7.64
CA ILE A 38 -16.13 25.21 -7.69
C ILE A 38 -17.37 25.12 -8.58
N PRO A 39 -18.58 25.26 -8.04
CA PRO A 39 -19.82 25.17 -8.81
C PRO A 39 -19.91 26.17 -9.96
N ASP A 40 -20.66 25.80 -11.00
CA ASP A 40 -21.06 26.66 -12.12
C ASP A 40 -19.92 27.40 -12.83
N THR A 41 -18.69 26.90 -12.70
CA THR A 41 -17.48 27.57 -13.19
C THR A 41 -16.60 26.58 -13.95
N PRO A 42 -16.86 26.26 -15.23
CA PRO A 42 -15.89 25.52 -16.03
C PRO A 42 -14.55 26.26 -16.07
N VAL A 43 -13.42 25.55 -16.08
CA VAL A 43 -12.08 26.19 -16.05
C VAL A 43 -11.08 25.50 -16.95
N ASP A 44 -10.12 26.28 -17.42
CA ASP A 44 -8.90 25.79 -18.07
C ASP A 44 -7.76 25.73 -17.05
N VAL A 45 -7.08 24.59 -16.95
CA VAL A 45 -6.01 24.37 -15.97
C VAL A 45 -4.65 24.49 -16.64
N TYR A 46 -3.89 25.49 -16.22
CA TYR A 46 -2.52 25.73 -16.63
C TYR A 46 -1.55 25.25 -15.56
N VAL A 47 -0.53 24.50 -15.97
CA VAL A 47 0.56 24.04 -15.10
C VAL A 47 1.86 24.57 -15.68
N ASN A 48 2.59 25.38 -14.90
CA ASN A 48 3.82 26.05 -15.35
C ASN A 48 3.64 26.79 -16.70
N ASP A 49 2.55 27.54 -16.81
CA ASP A 49 2.14 28.31 -18.01
C ASP A 49 1.74 27.47 -19.25
N GLU A 50 1.62 26.15 -19.11
CA GLU A 50 1.17 25.24 -20.17
C GLU A 50 -0.25 24.73 -19.89
N LEU A 51 -1.15 24.89 -20.88
CA LEU A 51 -2.52 24.37 -20.81
C LEU A 51 -2.48 22.83 -20.70
N THR A 52 -2.95 22.30 -19.58
CA THR A 52 -2.90 20.87 -19.26
C THR A 52 -4.28 20.22 -19.32
N LEU A 53 -5.31 20.90 -18.81
CA LEU A 53 -6.71 20.48 -18.93
C LEU A 53 -7.52 21.63 -19.51
N ASP A 54 -8.36 21.31 -20.48
CA ASP A 54 -9.21 22.23 -21.23
C ASP A 54 -10.67 21.93 -20.86
N ASP A 55 -11.47 22.96 -20.59
CA ASP A 55 -12.90 22.86 -20.23
C ASP A 55 -13.20 21.86 -19.09
N PHE A 56 -12.43 21.94 -18.00
CA PHE A 56 -12.57 21.06 -16.83
C PHE A 56 -13.84 21.42 -16.04
N GLN A 57 -14.78 20.47 -15.94
CA GLN A 57 -16.11 20.74 -15.38
C GLN A 57 -16.14 20.59 -13.85
N PRO A 58 -17.01 21.35 -13.15
CA PRO A 58 -17.26 21.12 -11.73
C PRO A 58 -17.73 19.68 -11.46
N GLY A 59 -17.16 19.05 -10.44
CA GLY A 59 -17.36 17.64 -10.09
C GLY A 59 -16.39 16.67 -10.77
N ASP A 60 -15.69 17.09 -11.82
CA ASP A 60 -14.78 16.20 -12.53
C ASP A 60 -13.50 15.94 -11.73
N LEU A 61 -13.02 14.70 -11.84
CA LEU A 61 -11.77 14.24 -11.27
C LEU A 61 -10.85 13.74 -12.38
N ALA A 62 -9.62 14.27 -12.43
CA ALA A 62 -8.60 13.86 -13.39
C ALA A 62 -7.36 13.28 -12.69
N GLY A 63 -6.59 12.48 -13.45
CA GLY A 63 -5.40 11.80 -12.98
C GLY A 63 -5.64 10.35 -12.54
N PRO A 64 -4.69 9.75 -11.79
CA PRO A 64 -3.44 10.35 -11.32
C PRO A 64 -2.44 10.58 -12.46
N LEU A 65 -1.72 11.70 -12.39
CA LEU A 65 -0.59 12.03 -13.25
C LEU A 65 0.72 11.73 -12.51
N GLU A 66 1.61 10.99 -13.15
CA GLU A 66 2.97 10.77 -12.65
C GLU A 66 3.84 11.99 -12.94
N LEU A 67 4.30 12.66 -11.89
CA LEU A 67 5.12 13.86 -11.97
C LEU A 67 6.42 13.68 -11.19
N PRO A 68 7.57 14.15 -11.72
CA PRO A 68 8.78 14.28 -10.91
C PRO A 68 8.52 15.10 -9.63
N ALA A 69 9.28 14.81 -8.57
CA ALA A 69 9.22 15.64 -7.38
C ALA A 69 9.65 17.08 -7.71
N GLY A 70 8.92 18.06 -7.16
CA GLY A 70 9.11 19.46 -7.48
C GLY A 70 7.92 20.32 -7.07
N THR A 71 8.04 21.62 -7.26
CA THR A 71 6.93 22.57 -7.08
C THR A 71 6.36 22.92 -8.44
N TYR A 72 5.06 22.75 -8.60
CA TYR A 72 4.32 23.08 -9.81
C TYR A 72 3.43 24.29 -9.55
N SER A 73 3.50 25.30 -10.40
CA SER A 73 2.61 26.46 -10.33
C SER A 73 1.35 26.17 -11.14
N VAL A 74 0.18 26.22 -10.51
CA VAL A 74 -1.11 25.94 -11.14
C VAL A 74 -1.96 27.20 -11.16
N VAL A 75 -2.59 27.44 -12.31
CA VAL A 75 -3.53 28.54 -12.52
C VAL A 75 -4.80 27.98 -13.14
N LEU A 76 -5.96 28.37 -12.61
CA LEU A 76 -7.26 28.10 -13.19
C LEU A 76 -7.75 29.39 -13.88
N ALA A 77 -7.90 29.33 -15.20
CA ALA A 77 -8.44 30.41 -16.00
C ALA A 77 -9.91 30.15 -16.35
N ALA A 78 -10.63 31.20 -16.72
CA ALA A 78 -11.97 31.07 -17.27
C ALA A 78 -11.90 30.27 -18.60
N PRO A 79 -12.96 29.54 -18.97
CA PRO A 79 -12.93 28.71 -20.17
C PRO A 79 -12.81 29.60 -21.40
N ASP A 80 -12.17 29.09 -22.46
CA ASP A 80 -11.91 29.80 -23.72
C ASP A 80 -11.02 31.06 -23.57
N SER A 81 -10.33 31.22 -22.44
CA SER A 81 -9.42 32.36 -22.23
C SER A 81 -8.23 32.26 -23.18
N THR A 82 -7.85 33.38 -23.79
CA THR A 82 -6.66 33.41 -24.68
C THR A 82 -5.34 33.20 -23.93
N ASP A 83 -5.33 33.47 -22.62
CA ASP A 83 -4.20 33.29 -21.71
C ASP A 83 -4.66 33.26 -20.23
N ALA A 84 -3.73 33.01 -19.31
CA ALA A 84 -3.96 32.96 -17.87
C ALA A 84 -3.85 34.33 -17.17
N SER A 85 -4.02 35.45 -17.88
CA SER A 85 -3.80 36.80 -17.32
C SER A 85 -4.87 37.26 -16.33
N GLU A 86 -6.09 36.72 -16.43
CA GLU A 86 -7.21 36.98 -15.51
C GLU A 86 -7.67 35.66 -14.90
N PRO A 87 -6.90 35.10 -13.94
CA PRO A 87 -7.21 33.80 -13.39
C PRO A 87 -8.46 33.86 -12.51
N VAL A 88 -9.28 32.81 -12.60
CA VAL A 88 -10.35 32.53 -11.64
C VAL A 88 -9.73 32.19 -10.28
N LEU A 89 -8.62 31.44 -10.30
CA LEU A 89 -7.88 31.07 -9.10
C LEU A 89 -6.39 30.86 -9.43
N GLY A 90 -5.52 31.43 -8.60
CA GLY A 90 -4.08 31.21 -8.66
C GLY A 90 -3.25 32.49 -8.90
N PRO A 91 -1.92 32.35 -9.06
CA PRO A 91 -1.17 31.09 -9.06
C PRO A 91 -1.13 30.40 -7.68
N ILE A 92 -1.17 29.06 -7.69
CA ILE A 92 -1.03 28.20 -6.52
C ILE A 92 0.20 27.31 -6.70
N ASP A 93 1.07 27.29 -5.70
CA ASP A 93 2.24 26.41 -5.68
C ASP A 93 1.88 25.05 -5.06
N LEU A 94 2.06 23.97 -5.83
CA LEU A 94 1.85 22.60 -5.38
C LEU A 94 3.20 21.91 -5.14
N PRO A 95 3.66 21.78 -3.88
CA PRO A 95 4.88 21.04 -3.56
C PRO A 95 4.61 19.53 -3.61
N LEU A 96 5.26 18.83 -4.53
CA LEU A 96 5.17 17.38 -4.67
C LEU A 96 6.47 16.71 -4.24
N GLU A 97 6.38 15.89 -3.19
CA GLU A 97 7.51 15.07 -2.74
C GLU A 97 7.60 13.75 -3.50
N ALA A 98 8.82 13.23 -3.67
CA ALA A 98 9.07 11.96 -4.36
C ALA A 98 8.30 10.81 -3.71
N GLY A 99 7.58 10.03 -4.52
CA GLY A 99 6.77 8.90 -4.09
C GLY A 99 5.49 9.26 -3.32
N GLY A 100 5.17 10.55 -3.17
CA GLY A 100 3.93 10.98 -2.55
C GLY A 100 2.71 10.76 -3.45
N ASN A 101 1.54 10.61 -2.84
CA ASN A 101 0.26 10.53 -3.52
C ASN A 101 -0.59 11.71 -3.06
N TYR A 102 -1.09 12.51 -4.00
CA TYR A 102 -1.76 13.77 -3.69
C TYR A 102 -3.03 13.94 -4.51
N THR A 103 -3.99 14.66 -3.94
CA THR A 103 -5.12 15.23 -4.69
C THR A 103 -5.15 16.74 -4.46
N ALA A 104 -4.99 17.53 -5.52
CA ALA A 104 -5.26 18.96 -5.48
C ALA A 104 -6.74 19.20 -5.76
N VAL A 105 -7.39 19.98 -4.91
CA VAL A 105 -8.82 20.27 -5.02
C VAL A 105 -8.98 21.77 -5.15
N ALA A 106 -9.57 22.25 -6.24
CA ALA A 106 -10.09 23.62 -6.33
C ALA A 106 -11.53 23.61 -5.81
N HIS A 107 -11.87 24.46 -4.85
CA HIS A 107 -13.20 24.44 -4.22
C HIS A 107 -13.58 25.80 -3.61
N LEU A 108 -14.76 25.88 -3.00
CA LEU A 108 -15.15 27.05 -2.21
C LEU A 108 -14.67 26.90 -0.76
N ASP A 109 -14.14 27.96 -0.16
CA ASP A 109 -13.90 28.01 1.28
C ASP A 109 -15.21 28.11 2.08
N ALA A 110 -15.13 28.11 3.41
CA ALA A 110 -16.32 28.17 4.26
C ALA A 110 -17.16 29.45 4.08
N ASP A 111 -16.57 30.52 3.55
CA ASP A 111 -17.22 31.81 3.26
C ASP A 111 -17.74 31.88 1.81
N GLY A 112 -17.52 30.85 0.99
CA GLY A 112 -17.97 30.79 -0.41
C GLY A 112 -16.99 31.37 -1.43
N ALA A 113 -15.76 31.70 -1.04
CA ALA A 113 -14.74 32.20 -1.97
C ALA A 113 -13.95 31.05 -2.62
N PRO A 114 -13.62 31.12 -3.93
CA PRO A 114 -12.76 30.13 -4.58
C PRO A 114 -11.37 30.02 -3.92
N THR A 115 -10.96 28.80 -3.63
CA THR A 115 -9.67 28.44 -3.04
C THR A 115 -9.18 27.10 -3.59
N ALA A 116 -7.95 26.70 -3.25
CA ALA A 116 -7.48 25.34 -3.51
C ALA A 116 -6.65 24.79 -2.35
N ASN A 117 -6.77 23.47 -2.16
CA ASN A 117 -6.07 22.73 -1.14
C ASN A 117 -5.38 21.51 -1.75
N LEU A 118 -4.14 21.26 -1.34
CA LEU A 118 -3.39 20.06 -1.68
C LEU A 118 -3.51 19.07 -0.52
N PHE A 119 -4.10 17.92 -0.78
CA PHE A 119 -4.23 16.85 0.20
C PHE A 119 -3.23 15.74 -0.09
N THR A 120 -2.62 15.19 0.96
CA THR A 120 -1.80 13.99 0.86
C THR A 120 -2.68 12.76 1.11
N ASN A 121 -2.68 11.83 0.16
CA ASN A 121 -3.45 10.59 0.26
C ASN A 121 -2.63 9.56 1.02
N ASP A 122 -3.18 9.06 2.14
CA ASP A 122 -2.55 7.97 2.89
C ASP A 122 -2.69 6.65 2.13
N VAL A 123 -1.63 6.30 1.39
CA VAL A 123 -1.51 5.07 0.61
C VAL A 123 -0.71 3.98 1.33
N SER A 124 -0.64 4.02 2.66
CA SER A 124 -0.05 2.93 3.44
C SER A 124 -0.87 1.63 3.28
N ASP A 125 -0.24 0.49 3.60
CA ASP A 125 -0.92 -0.81 3.66
C ASP A 125 -2.17 -0.76 4.55
N ILE A 126 -3.23 -1.42 4.09
CA ILE A 126 -4.50 -1.64 4.77
C ILE A 126 -4.56 -3.11 5.21
N ALA A 127 -5.09 -3.35 6.40
CA ALA A 127 -5.23 -4.69 6.95
C ALA A 127 -6.15 -5.57 6.10
N ALA A 128 -5.89 -6.88 6.11
CA ALA A 128 -6.71 -7.85 5.40
C ALA A 128 -8.18 -7.78 5.83
N GLY A 129 -9.10 -7.78 4.86
CA GLY A 129 -10.54 -7.65 5.07
C GLY A 129 -11.05 -6.23 5.33
N GLU A 130 -10.18 -5.22 5.34
CA GLU A 130 -10.55 -3.81 5.53
C GLU A 130 -10.31 -2.97 4.26
N GLY A 131 -11.09 -1.90 4.15
CA GLY A 131 -10.81 -0.77 3.26
C GLY A 131 -10.63 0.51 4.06
N ARG A 132 -10.14 1.55 3.41
CA ARG A 132 -9.93 2.87 4.01
C ARG A 132 -10.89 3.88 3.39
N LEU A 133 -11.59 4.62 4.22
CA LEU A 133 -12.49 5.70 3.83
C LEU A 133 -11.92 7.02 4.35
N THR A 134 -11.63 7.95 3.45
CA THR A 134 -11.32 9.35 3.80
C THR A 134 -12.48 10.23 3.36
N VAL A 135 -13.02 11.02 4.29
CA VAL A 135 -14.04 12.03 3.98
C VAL A 135 -13.39 13.39 4.03
N ARG A 136 -13.52 14.17 2.95
CA ARG A 136 -13.00 15.53 2.82
C ARG A 136 -14.17 16.50 2.72
N HIS A 137 -14.20 17.46 3.63
CA HIS A 137 -15.16 18.54 3.54
C HIS A 137 -14.53 19.72 2.81
N VAL A 138 -14.97 19.97 1.59
CA VAL A 138 -14.46 21.04 0.70
C VAL A 138 -15.61 21.88 0.14
N ALA A 139 -16.70 21.98 0.89
CA ALA A 139 -17.89 22.74 0.51
C ALA A 139 -18.01 24.01 1.36
N ALA A 140 -18.57 25.08 0.80
CA ALA A 140 -18.98 26.27 1.52
C ALA A 140 -20.18 25.95 2.41
N ALA A 141 -19.88 25.42 3.60
CA ALA A 141 -20.86 25.09 4.61
C ALA A 141 -20.24 25.19 6.02
N PRO A 142 -21.07 25.37 7.06
CA PRO A 142 -20.64 25.19 8.44
C PRO A 142 -20.15 23.75 8.70
N PRO A 143 -19.48 23.48 9.83
CA PRO A 143 -19.06 22.13 10.21
C PRO A 143 -20.21 21.12 10.17
N VAL A 144 -19.88 19.92 9.69
CA VAL A 144 -20.84 18.84 9.46
C VAL A 144 -20.49 17.59 10.26
N ASP A 145 -21.52 16.78 10.49
CA ASP A 145 -21.40 15.42 10.99
C ASP A 145 -21.69 14.44 9.84
N ILE A 146 -20.87 13.38 9.75
CA ILE A 146 -21.10 12.28 8.81
C ILE A 146 -21.82 11.18 9.57
N LEU A 147 -23.03 10.87 9.12
CA LEU A 147 -23.90 9.89 9.74
C LEU A 147 -23.84 8.57 8.96
N ALA A 148 -23.68 7.45 9.67
CA ALA A 148 -23.86 6.11 9.13
C ALA A 148 -24.92 5.39 9.95
N GLY A 149 -25.97 4.86 9.31
CA GLY A 149 -27.10 4.26 10.02
C GLY A 149 -27.85 5.21 10.97
N GLY A 150 -27.74 6.53 10.73
CA GLY A 150 -28.35 7.59 11.57
C GLY A 150 -27.53 8.01 12.79
N GLU A 151 -26.33 7.48 12.98
CA GLU A 151 -25.40 7.85 14.05
C GLU A 151 -24.18 8.59 13.48
N ALA A 152 -23.74 9.66 14.16
CA ALA A 152 -22.56 10.42 13.76
C ALA A 152 -21.28 9.60 14.01
N VAL A 153 -20.64 9.17 12.91
CA VAL A 153 -19.35 8.45 12.93
C VAL A 153 -18.16 9.41 12.85
N ILE A 154 -18.37 10.56 12.21
CA ILE A 154 -17.45 11.70 12.16
C ILE A 154 -18.26 12.91 12.61
N SER A 155 -17.71 13.73 13.50
CA SER A 155 -18.41 14.87 14.08
C SER A 155 -17.57 16.13 13.97
N ASN A 156 -18.22 17.25 13.66
CA ASN A 156 -17.59 18.56 13.55
C ASN A 156 -16.41 18.58 12.56
N LEU A 157 -16.60 17.97 11.39
CA LEU A 157 -15.67 18.07 10.26
C LEU A 157 -15.91 19.44 9.60
N ALA A 158 -14.89 20.30 9.57
CA ALA A 158 -14.98 21.64 8.99
C ALA A 158 -14.29 21.68 7.63
N ASN A 159 -14.59 22.67 6.78
CA ASN A 159 -13.83 22.92 5.56
C ASN A 159 -12.48 23.62 5.89
N PRO A 160 -11.32 23.17 5.37
CA PRO A 160 -11.09 22.09 4.40
C PRO A 160 -10.60 20.77 5.02
N ASP A 161 -10.98 20.45 6.26
CA ASP A 161 -10.46 19.30 7.00
C ASP A 161 -10.91 17.96 6.41
N GLU A 162 -10.14 16.91 6.74
CA GLU A 162 -10.42 15.53 6.36
C GLU A 162 -10.40 14.60 7.57
N GLN A 163 -11.12 13.49 7.47
CA GLN A 163 -11.03 12.40 8.44
C GLN A 163 -11.00 11.05 7.75
N THR A 164 -10.12 10.17 8.23
CA THR A 164 -9.91 8.82 7.72
C THR A 164 -10.38 7.76 8.71
N LEU A 165 -11.01 6.72 8.20
CA LEU A 165 -11.50 5.55 8.92
C LEU A 165 -11.05 4.29 8.19
N ASN A 166 -10.52 3.30 8.90
CA ASN A 166 -10.40 1.93 8.37
C ASN A 166 -11.65 1.16 8.79
N LEU A 167 -12.32 0.54 7.83
CA LEU A 167 -13.60 -0.12 8.01
C LEU A 167 -13.55 -1.51 7.38
N PRO A 168 -14.30 -2.50 7.92
CA PRO A 168 -14.51 -3.77 7.23
C PRO A 168 -15.04 -3.53 5.82
N ALA A 169 -14.55 -4.30 4.85
CA ALA A 169 -14.96 -4.13 3.47
C ALA A 169 -16.47 -4.36 3.30
N GLY A 170 -17.13 -3.45 2.59
CA GLY A 170 -18.58 -3.45 2.37
C GLY A 170 -19.11 -2.07 1.97
N THR A 171 -20.42 -2.01 1.73
CA THR A 171 -21.11 -0.75 1.41
C THR A 171 -21.70 -0.13 2.66
N VAL A 172 -21.44 1.16 2.88
CA VAL A 172 -21.97 1.96 3.99
C VAL A 172 -22.92 3.01 3.44
N GLU A 173 -24.16 3.04 3.94
CA GLU A 173 -25.08 4.15 3.66
C GLU A 173 -24.71 5.33 4.56
N ALA A 174 -24.17 6.38 3.94
CA ALA A 174 -23.71 7.57 4.63
C ALA A 174 -24.54 8.80 4.25
N SER A 175 -24.69 9.73 5.19
CA SER A 175 -25.29 11.04 4.94
C SER A 175 -24.51 12.12 5.67
N VAL A 176 -24.61 13.35 5.20
CA VAL A 176 -24.00 14.53 5.83
C VAL A 176 -25.11 15.35 6.46
N ALA A 177 -24.93 15.76 7.71
CA ALA A 177 -25.85 16.62 8.44
C ALA A 177 -25.10 17.78 9.08
N ALA A 178 -25.80 18.87 9.41
CA ALA A 178 -25.19 19.95 10.20
C ALA A 178 -24.78 19.41 11.58
N THR A 179 -23.65 19.90 12.12
CA THR A 179 -23.14 19.40 13.40
C THR A 179 -24.17 19.44 14.53
N GLY A 180 -24.31 18.31 15.23
CA GLY A 180 -25.25 18.14 16.33
C GLY A 180 -26.70 17.87 15.91
N THR A 181 -26.95 17.67 14.61
CA THR A 181 -28.27 17.33 14.05
C THR A 181 -28.25 15.97 13.35
N THR A 182 -29.44 15.46 13.03
CA THR A 182 -29.61 14.22 12.24
C THR A 182 -30.36 14.45 10.94
N ASP A 183 -30.67 15.70 10.61
CA ASP A 183 -31.38 16.06 9.39
C ASP A 183 -30.37 16.15 8.25
N PRO A 184 -30.42 15.24 7.26
CA PRO A 184 -29.39 15.17 6.24
C PRO A 184 -29.50 16.35 5.28
N VAL A 185 -28.38 17.01 5.02
CA VAL A 185 -28.20 18.02 3.96
C VAL A 185 -27.67 17.39 2.67
N LEU A 186 -27.02 16.22 2.76
CA LEU A 186 -26.52 15.45 1.63
C LEU A 186 -26.70 13.94 1.90
N GLY A 187 -27.20 13.21 0.91
CA GLY A 187 -27.48 11.77 1.03
C GLY A 187 -28.87 11.44 1.59
N PRO A 188 -29.12 10.17 1.95
CA PRO A 188 -28.15 9.06 2.04
C PRO A 188 -27.59 8.66 0.68
N ALA A 189 -26.29 8.34 0.65
CA ALA A 189 -25.58 7.83 -0.52
C ALA A 189 -24.83 6.53 -0.16
N PRO A 190 -24.85 5.52 -1.05
CA PRO A 190 -24.06 4.31 -0.87
C PRO A 190 -22.57 4.61 -1.10
N VAL A 191 -21.74 4.36 -0.10
CA VAL A 191 -20.28 4.46 -0.19
C VAL A 191 -19.69 3.06 -0.17
N ASP A 192 -19.00 2.67 -1.25
CA ASP A 192 -18.32 1.38 -1.34
C ASP A 192 -16.92 1.46 -0.70
N VAL A 193 -16.72 0.66 0.34
CA VAL A 193 -15.42 0.50 1.01
C VAL A 193 -14.87 -0.86 0.61
N ALA A 194 -14.08 -0.89 -0.45
CA ALA A 194 -13.49 -2.13 -0.96
C ALA A 194 -12.21 -2.50 -0.20
N GLU A 195 -11.96 -3.81 -0.08
CA GLU A 195 -10.75 -4.31 0.59
C GLU A 195 -9.47 -3.80 -0.09
N GLY A 196 -8.49 -3.35 0.70
CA GLY A 196 -7.20 -2.84 0.20
C GLY A 196 -7.31 -1.62 -0.71
N THR A 197 -8.42 -0.89 -0.61
CA THR A 197 -8.72 0.30 -1.39
C THR A 197 -8.97 1.49 -0.46
N LEU A 198 -8.45 2.65 -0.85
CA LEU A 198 -8.73 3.96 -0.28
C LEU A 198 -9.83 4.59 -1.12
N THR A 199 -11.01 4.70 -0.52
CA THR A 199 -12.12 5.48 -1.06
C THR A 199 -12.06 6.86 -0.43
N ILE A 200 -11.97 7.91 -1.25
CA ILE A 200 -11.98 9.31 -0.80
C ILE A 200 -13.28 9.93 -1.29
N VAL A 201 -14.09 10.41 -0.37
CA VAL A 201 -15.36 11.09 -0.66
C VAL A 201 -15.20 12.58 -0.39
N TYR A 202 -15.52 13.40 -1.38
CA TYR A 202 -15.44 14.85 -1.31
C TYR A 202 -16.85 15.42 -1.28
N ALA A 203 -17.19 16.14 -0.22
CA ALA A 203 -18.38 16.99 -0.22
C ALA A 203 -17.97 18.39 -0.69
N TRP A 204 -18.46 18.81 -1.85
CA TRP A 204 -18.12 20.07 -2.50
C TRP A 204 -19.37 20.87 -2.85
N GLY A 205 -19.19 22.13 -3.25
CA GLY A 205 -20.27 23.07 -3.56
C GLY A 205 -20.58 24.05 -2.42
N SER A 206 -21.81 24.55 -2.36
CA SER A 206 -22.28 25.57 -1.43
C SER A 206 -23.62 25.13 -0.83
N LEU A 207 -23.71 25.19 0.50
CA LEU A 207 -24.96 24.93 1.20
C LEU A 207 -25.95 26.08 0.99
N GLU A 208 -25.46 27.33 0.92
CA GLU A 208 -26.31 28.51 0.74
C GLU A 208 -26.91 28.57 -0.66
N ASP A 209 -26.14 28.19 -1.69
CA ASP A 209 -26.57 28.19 -3.09
C ASP A 209 -27.25 26.88 -3.52
N GLU A 210 -27.49 25.95 -2.59
CA GLU A 210 -28.18 24.68 -2.80
C GLU A 210 -27.57 23.80 -3.92
N ASN A 211 -26.25 23.85 -4.08
CA ASN A 211 -25.51 23.10 -5.12
C ASN A 211 -24.47 22.13 -4.53
N LEU A 212 -24.70 21.65 -3.31
CA LEU A 212 -23.89 20.60 -2.70
C LEU A 212 -23.93 19.31 -3.52
N ASP A 213 -22.76 18.72 -3.75
CA ASP A 213 -22.63 17.44 -4.44
C ASP A 213 -21.45 16.62 -3.90
N LEU A 214 -21.35 15.38 -4.36
CA LEU A 214 -20.33 14.40 -3.98
C LEU A 214 -19.44 14.04 -5.17
N ALA A 215 -18.13 14.05 -4.96
CA ALA A 215 -17.17 13.37 -5.82
C ALA A 215 -16.54 12.20 -5.08
N VAL A 216 -16.22 11.12 -5.79
CA VAL A 216 -15.61 9.91 -5.20
C VAL A 216 -14.37 9.53 -6.00
N GLN A 217 -13.26 9.38 -5.29
CA GLN A 217 -12.00 8.87 -5.82
C GLN A 217 -11.71 7.52 -5.18
N THR A 218 -11.22 6.57 -5.97
CA THR A 218 -10.74 5.28 -5.46
C THR A 218 -9.29 5.07 -5.85
N ILE A 219 -8.49 4.65 -4.88
CA ILE A 219 -7.08 4.28 -5.06
C ILE A 219 -6.95 2.84 -4.56
N SER A 220 -6.56 1.91 -5.41
CA SER A 220 -6.42 0.49 -5.07
C SER A 220 -4.95 0.08 -4.90
N GLY A 221 -4.73 -1.10 -4.33
CA GLY A 221 -3.39 -1.72 -4.27
C GLY A 221 -2.69 -1.61 -2.92
N MET A 222 -3.40 -1.25 -1.86
CA MET A 222 -2.88 -1.17 -0.49
C MET A 222 -3.13 -2.45 0.31
N HIS A 223 -3.10 -3.62 -0.34
CA HIS A 223 -3.30 -4.88 0.38
C HIS A 223 -2.08 -5.20 1.24
N SER A 224 -2.30 -5.47 2.53
CA SER A 224 -1.26 -6.11 3.36
C SER A 224 -0.98 -7.54 2.88
N SER A 225 0.27 -7.99 3.00
CA SER A 225 0.60 -9.41 2.81
C SER A 225 -0.18 -10.28 3.82
N PRO A 226 -0.68 -11.47 3.45
CA PRO A 226 -1.35 -12.34 4.41
C PRO A 226 -0.43 -12.70 5.57
N ASP A 227 -0.95 -12.75 6.81
CA ASP A 227 -0.21 -13.11 8.04
C ASP A 227 0.32 -14.57 8.07
N GLY A 228 0.25 -15.27 6.95
CA GLY A 228 0.60 -16.66 6.77
C GLY A 228 -0.63 -17.56 6.80
N VAL A 229 -0.59 -18.64 6.01
CA VAL A 229 -1.57 -19.72 6.14
C VAL A 229 -1.13 -20.60 7.32
N PRO A 230 -1.99 -20.86 8.33
CA PRO A 230 -1.71 -21.87 9.34
C PRO A 230 -1.67 -23.24 8.66
N ALA A 231 -0.50 -23.65 8.17
CA ALA A 231 -0.25 -25.03 7.80
C ALA A 231 -0.23 -25.82 9.11
N GLY A 232 -1.42 -26.28 9.53
CA GLY A 232 -1.56 -27.07 10.74
C GLY A 232 -0.52 -28.20 10.76
N SER A 233 0.14 -28.38 11.91
CA SER A 233 1.17 -29.40 12.11
C SER A 233 0.60 -30.84 12.19
N ALA A 234 -0.48 -31.12 11.45
CA ALA A 234 -1.23 -32.37 11.50
C ALA A 234 -0.54 -33.54 10.75
N GLY A 235 0.79 -33.59 10.75
CA GLY A 235 1.52 -34.63 10.03
C GLY A 235 3.01 -34.80 10.35
N LEU A 236 3.60 -33.99 11.23
CA LEU A 236 5.02 -34.15 11.62
C LEU A 236 5.17 -34.97 12.92
N VAL A 237 4.46 -36.09 13.00
CA VAL A 237 4.98 -37.25 13.74
C VAL A 237 5.43 -38.25 12.69
N ALA A 238 6.51 -37.88 11.98
CA ALA A 238 7.31 -38.88 11.30
C ALA A 238 7.98 -39.71 12.39
N THR A 239 7.37 -40.82 12.80
CA THR A 239 8.05 -41.92 13.50
C THR A 239 9.03 -42.64 12.57
N ASN A 240 9.79 -41.90 11.76
CA ASN A 240 10.97 -42.39 11.10
C ASN A 240 12.14 -41.98 11.99
N ALA A 241 12.35 -42.75 13.05
CA ALA A 241 13.62 -42.79 13.75
C ALA A 241 14.48 -43.91 13.11
N PRO A 242 15.15 -43.67 11.97
CA PRO A 242 16.00 -44.69 11.33
C PRO A 242 17.14 -45.17 12.25
N GLU A 243 17.49 -44.40 13.29
CA GLU A 243 18.52 -44.78 14.26
C GLU A 243 18.11 -45.98 15.13
N GLN A 244 16.82 -46.14 15.47
CA GLN A 244 16.35 -47.27 16.29
C GLN A 244 16.28 -48.58 15.48
N GLN A 245 15.97 -48.51 14.18
CA GLN A 245 15.96 -49.69 13.31
C GLN A 245 17.37 -50.20 12.99
N PHE A 246 18.35 -49.31 12.80
CA PHE A 246 19.73 -49.74 12.53
C PHE A 246 20.38 -50.43 13.76
N GLY A 247 20.08 -49.97 14.97
CA GLY A 247 20.58 -50.60 16.21
C GLY A 247 20.06 -52.03 16.44
N ILE A 248 18.80 -52.30 16.11
CA ILE A 248 18.18 -53.63 16.31
C ILE A 248 18.68 -54.63 15.25
N TRP A 249 18.83 -54.22 13.99
CA TRP A 249 19.35 -55.11 12.94
C TRP A 249 20.87 -55.33 13.02
N ALA A 250 21.65 -54.32 13.45
CA ALA A 250 23.09 -54.47 13.65
C ALA A 250 23.42 -55.43 14.81
N THR A 251 22.66 -55.39 15.90
CA THR A 251 22.83 -56.32 17.04
C THR A 251 22.39 -57.74 16.71
N ALA A 252 21.29 -57.92 15.96
CA ALA A 252 20.85 -59.23 15.48
C ALA A 252 21.86 -59.87 14.50
N GLY A 253 22.45 -59.09 13.60
CA GLY A 253 23.47 -59.57 12.66
C GLY A 253 24.78 -60.00 13.32
N LEU A 254 25.24 -59.27 14.34
CA LEU A 254 26.44 -59.61 15.13
C LEU A 254 26.25 -60.89 15.96
N ALA A 255 25.06 -61.12 16.52
CA ALA A 255 24.77 -62.34 17.27
C ALA A 255 24.77 -63.59 16.37
N ILE A 256 24.23 -63.49 15.15
CA ILE A 256 24.24 -64.59 14.17
C ILE A 256 25.66 -64.92 13.71
N LEU A 257 26.50 -63.91 13.45
CA LEU A 257 27.89 -64.14 13.05
C LEU A 257 28.73 -64.76 14.18
N ALA A 258 28.51 -64.36 15.44
CA ALA A 258 29.17 -64.99 16.60
C ALA A 258 28.76 -66.46 16.78
N ALA A 259 27.48 -66.80 16.58
CA ALA A 259 27.00 -68.17 16.63
C ALA A 259 27.63 -69.06 15.53
N ILE A 260 27.78 -68.53 14.31
CA ILE A 260 28.45 -69.23 13.21
C ILE A 260 29.94 -69.44 13.49
N ALA A 261 30.63 -68.43 14.04
CA ALA A 261 32.04 -68.54 14.39
C ALA A 261 32.28 -69.58 15.50
N LEU A 262 31.42 -69.63 16.52
CA LEU A 262 31.47 -70.64 17.58
C LEU A 262 31.19 -72.05 17.05
N ALA A 263 30.21 -72.21 16.16
CA ALA A 263 29.92 -73.49 15.51
C ALA A 263 31.10 -73.97 14.64
N ALA A 264 31.73 -73.08 13.89
CA ALA A 264 32.91 -73.39 13.08
C ALA A 264 34.14 -73.76 13.93
N ALA A 265 34.35 -73.08 15.06
CA ALA A 265 35.43 -73.41 16.01
C ALA A 265 35.20 -74.77 16.70
N ALA A 266 33.96 -75.08 17.10
CA ALA A 266 33.61 -76.37 17.67
C ALA A 266 33.78 -77.52 16.66
N ALA A 267 33.39 -77.30 15.40
CA ALA A 267 33.59 -78.27 14.33
C ALA A 267 35.08 -78.54 14.05
N ARG A 268 35.93 -77.49 14.03
CA ARG A 268 37.38 -77.65 13.86
C ARG A 268 38.04 -78.42 15.01
N LYS A 269 37.59 -78.21 16.25
CA LYS A 269 38.10 -78.94 17.43
C LYS A 269 37.68 -80.41 17.43
N ALA A 270 36.48 -80.73 16.94
CA ALA A 270 36.02 -82.10 16.78
C ALA A 270 36.78 -82.87 15.69
N VAL A 271 37.17 -82.19 14.60
CA VAL A 271 37.97 -82.81 13.52
C VAL A 271 39.41 -83.05 13.93
N THR A 272 40.02 -82.16 14.71
CA THR A 272 41.40 -82.34 15.23
C THR A 272 41.47 -83.41 16.33
N ALA A 273 40.47 -83.52 17.20
CA ALA A 273 40.42 -84.59 18.22
C ALA A 273 40.19 -86.00 17.62
N LYS A 274 39.68 -86.10 16.38
CA LYS A 274 39.49 -87.37 15.66
C LYS A 274 40.73 -87.79 14.85
N ALA A 275 41.71 -86.90 14.69
CA ALA A 275 42.96 -87.17 13.99
C ALA A 275 44.09 -87.68 14.92
N GLU A 276 43.87 -87.69 16.25
CA GLU A 276 44.84 -88.16 17.26
C GLU A 276 44.36 -89.42 18.04
N ARG A 277 43.48 -90.24 17.45
CA ARG A 277 43.14 -91.58 17.98
C ARG A 277 43.33 -92.66 16.92
#